data_AF-A0A0P1B6X4-F1
#
_entry.id   AF-A0A0P1B6X4-F1
#
_cell.length_a   1.000
_cell.length_b   1.000
_cell.length_c   1.000
_cell.angle_alpha   90.00
_cell.angle_beta   90.00
_cell.angle_gamma   90.00
#
_symmetry.space_group_name_H-M   'P 1'
#
loop_
_entity.id
_entity.type
_entity.pdbx_description
1 polymer ?
#
loop_
_entity_poly.entity_id
_entity_poly.type
_entity_poly.pdbx_seq_one_letter_code
_entity_poly.pdbx_strand_id
1 'polypeptide(L)'
;MKKNRPGVCLSILCYPEHEQEILETLFRETSTLGVRRNTMDRVSLSRKFVQVSAFGSSVDVKVAFLGNEAVNVHPEFEHYGITVKNIKGSVNNEVSRFLKA
;
A
#
# COMPACT_ATOMS: atom_id res chain seq x y z
N MET A 1 -3.35 8.90 28.17
CA MET A 1 -2.36 9.92 28.59
C MET A 1 -2.41 10.09 30.10
N LYS A 2 -1.44 10.78 30.72
CA LYS A 2 -1.48 11.11 32.16
C LYS A 2 -2.81 11.82 32.50
N LYS A 3 -3.29 11.69 33.74
CA LYS A 3 -4.51 12.37 34.24
C LYS A 3 -5.81 11.97 33.48
N ASN A 4 -5.94 10.71 33.09
CA ASN A 4 -7.10 10.15 32.38
C ASN A 4 -7.51 10.94 31.11
N ARG A 5 -6.54 11.56 30.44
CA ARG A 5 -6.80 12.26 29.17
C ARG A 5 -6.77 11.24 28.02
N PRO A 6 -7.82 11.15 27.19
CA PRO A 6 -7.74 10.47 25.91
C PRO A 6 -6.64 11.12 25.06
N GLY A 7 -5.90 10.31 24.31
CA GLY A 7 -4.85 10.80 23.44
C GLY A 7 -4.72 9.89 22.23
N VAL A 8 -4.19 10.46 21.15
CA VAL A 8 -3.93 9.75 19.90
C VAL A 8 -2.42 9.55 19.77
N CYS A 9 -2.02 8.36 19.34
CA CYS A 9 -0.64 8.09 18.93
C CYS A 9 -0.55 8.24 17.41
N LEU A 10 0.19 9.24 16.94
CA LEU A 10 0.50 9.42 15.52
C LEU A 10 1.83 8.74 15.20
N SER A 11 1.85 7.86 14.21
CA SER A 11 3.04 7.17 13.72
C SER A 11 3.20 7.45 12.23
N ILE A 12 4.41 7.81 11.80
CA ILE A 12 4.71 8.20 10.42
C ILE A 12 5.85 7.32 9.92
N LEU A 13 5.69 6.79 8.71
CA LEU A 13 6.76 6.15 7.96
C LEU A 13 7.14 7.07 6.80
N CYS A 14 8.42 7.37 6.66
CA CYS A 14 8.94 8.22 5.61
C CYS A 14 10.32 7.75 5.18
N TYR A 15 10.74 8.17 3.99
CA TYR A 15 12.13 8.05 3.59
C TYR A 15 13.00 9.07 4.35
N PRO A 16 14.28 8.77 4.64
CA PRO A 16 15.15 9.66 5.41
C PRO A 16 15.23 11.09 4.88
N GLU A 17 15.20 11.27 3.55
CA GLU A 17 15.25 12.57 2.89
C GLU A 17 14.05 13.48 3.19
N HIS A 18 12.91 12.92 3.60
CA HIS A 18 11.70 13.67 3.96
C HIS A 18 11.57 13.91 5.46
N GLU A 19 12.48 13.37 6.29
CA GLU A 19 12.37 13.44 7.75
C GLU A 19 12.23 14.88 8.25
N GLN A 20 13.09 15.78 7.76
CA GLN A 20 13.13 17.17 8.25
C GLN A 20 11.83 17.93 7.93
N GLU A 21 11.31 17.78 6.71
CA GLU A 21 10.05 18.40 6.29
C GLU A 21 8.88 17.93 7.16
N ILE A 22 8.81 16.61 7.40
CA ILE A 22 7.75 16.01 8.23
C ILE A 22 7.85 16.48 9.68
N LEU A 23 9.06 16.58 10.23
CA LEU A 23 9.26 17.10 11.59
C LEU A 23 8.79 18.56 11.70
N GLU A 24 9.11 19.39 10.70
CA GLU A 24 8.65 20.78 10.69
C GLU A 24 7.13 20.87 10.66
N THR A 25 6.46 20.13 9.76
CA THR A 25 5.00 20.09 9.72
C THR A 25 4.43 19.61 11.05
N LEU A 26 4.99 18.56 11.64
CA LEU A 26 4.46 17.96 12.86
C LEU A 26 4.61 18.88 14.08
N PHE A 27 5.71 19.64 14.21
CA PHE A 27 5.87 20.63 15.28
C PHE A 27 5.05 21.89 15.05
N ARG A 28 4.78 22.25 13.79
CA ARG A 28 3.96 23.42 13.43
C ARG A 28 2.47 23.17 13.64
N GLU A 29 2.00 22.00 13.23
CA GLU A 29 0.57 21.68 13.14
C GLU A 29 0.04 20.89 14.36
N THR A 30 0.93 20.46 15.26
CA THR A 30 0.53 19.73 16.48
C THR A 30 1.11 20.37 17.73
N SER A 31 0.54 20.02 18.88
CA SER A 31 1.02 20.49 20.19
C SER A 31 2.11 19.60 20.80
N THR A 32 2.68 18.67 20.03
CA THR A 32 3.74 17.81 20.55
C THR A 32 5.04 18.60 20.76
N LEU A 33 5.76 18.27 21.82
CA LEU A 33 7.05 18.88 22.15
C LEU A 33 8.24 18.07 21.66
N GLY A 34 7.99 16.90 21.08
CA GLY A 34 9.03 16.00 20.63
C GLY A 34 8.48 14.76 19.95
N VAL A 35 9.36 14.03 19.27
CA VAL A 35 9.05 12.74 18.65
C VAL A 35 10.08 11.69 19.04
N ARG A 36 9.72 10.43 18.83
CA ARG A 36 10.64 9.30 18.87
C ARG A 36 10.85 8.82 17.44
N ARG A 37 12.11 8.66 17.03
CA ARG A 37 12.47 8.22 15.68
C ARG A 37 13.30 6.95 15.72
N ASN A 38 13.14 6.11 14.71
CA ASN A 38 13.97 4.94 14.43
C ASN A 38 14.10 4.76 12.92
N THR A 39 15.30 4.43 12.45
CA THR A 39 15.52 3.99 11.07
C THR A 39 15.30 2.48 11.00
N MET A 40 14.65 2.00 9.94
CA MET A 40 14.37 0.58 9.75
C MET A 40 14.65 0.18 8.30
N ASP A 41 15.28 -0.96 8.12
CA ASP A 41 15.39 -1.59 6.81
C ASP A 41 14.05 -2.20 6.43
N ARG A 42 13.71 -2.10 5.13
CA ARG A 42 12.48 -2.66 4.58
C ARG A 42 12.80 -3.66 3.49
N VAL A 43 12.49 -4.93 3.75
CA VAL A 43 12.45 -5.96 2.72
C VAL A 43 11.05 -5.98 2.13
N SER A 44 10.93 -5.84 0.81
CA SER A 44 9.65 -5.93 0.12
C SER A 44 9.75 -6.67 -1.19
N LEU A 45 8.68 -7.37 -1.55
CA LEU A 45 8.54 -8.02 -2.85
C LEU A 45 8.58 -6.99 -3.97
N SER A 46 9.17 -7.37 -5.10
CA SER A 46 9.02 -6.59 -6.33
C SER A 46 7.55 -6.65 -6.75
N ARG A 47 7.05 -5.56 -7.32
CA ARG A 47 5.64 -5.45 -7.70
C ARG A 47 5.49 -4.78 -9.06
N LYS A 48 4.49 -5.20 -9.82
CA LYS A 48 4.09 -4.58 -11.08
C LYS A 48 2.60 -4.29 -11.05
N PHE A 49 2.21 -3.28 -11.81
CA PHE A 49 0.82 -3.01 -12.14
C PHE A 49 0.55 -3.57 -13.52
N VAL A 50 -0.52 -4.36 -13.63
CA VAL A 50 -0.96 -4.97 -14.89
C VAL A 50 -2.41 -4.58 -15.10
N GLN A 51 -2.73 -4.12 -16.31
CA GLN A 51 -4.10 -3.88 -16.71
C GLN A 51 -4.73 -5.17 -17.22
N VAL A 52 -5.88 -5.52 -16.67
CA VAL A 52 -6.69 -6.67 -17.07
C VAL A 52 -8.10 -6.23 -17.46
N SER A 53 -8.72 -6.94 -18.39
CA SER A 53 -10.04 -6.59 -18.91
C SER A 53 -11.11 -7.38 -18.14
N ALA A 54 -11.66 -6.78 -17.08
CA ALA A 54 -12.70 -7.40 -16.28
C ALA A 54 -14.05 -6.72 -16.52
N PHE A 55 -15.08 -7.50 -16.87
CA PHE A 55 -16.46 -7.03 -17.13
C PHE A 55 -16.56 -5.83 -18.09
N GLY A 56 -15.74 -5.81 -19.13
CA GLY A 56 -15.73 -4.72 -20.11
C GLY A 56 -15.11 -3.42 -19.59
N SER A 57 -14.37 -3.48 -18.48
CA SER A 57 -13.59 -2.36 -17.94
C SER A 57 -12.13 -2.77 -17.77
N SER A 58 -11.21 -1.82 -17.98
CA SER A 58 -9.80 -2.00 -17.63
C SER A 58 -9.65 -1.85 -16.12
N VAL A 59 -9.01 -2.83 -15.49
CA VAL A 59 -8.77 -2.87 -14.04
C VAL A 59 -7.27 -2.97 -13.82
N ASP A 60 -6.71 -2.00 -13.09
CA ASP A 60 -5.32 -2.08 -12.63
C ASP A 60 -5.20 -3.12 -11.50
N VAL A 61 -4.29 -4.07 -11.68
CA VAL A 61 -4.01 -5.14 -10.73
C VAL A 61 -2.58 -5.06 -10.27
N LYS A 62 -2.39 -4.94 -8.96
CA LYS A 62 -1.09 -5.03 -8.29
C LYS A 62 -0.71 -6.49 -8.11
N VAL A 63 0.39 -6.87 -8.75
CA VAL A 63 1.00 -8.20 -8.65
C VAL A 63 2.32 -8.08 -7.90
N ALA A 64 2.49 -8.84 -6.81
CA ALA A 64 3.73 -8.94 -6.06
C ALA A 64 4.42 -10.29 -6.33
N PHE A 65 5.75 -10.25 -6.47
CA PHE A 65 6.55 -11.39 -6.89
C PHE A 65 7.57 -11.80 -5.83
N LEU A 66 7.65 -13.11 -5.58
CA LEU A 66 8.75 -13.74 -4.86
C LEU A 66 9.64 -14.45 -5.88
N GLY A 67 10.78 -13.83 -6.21
CA GLY A 67 11.56 -14.25 -7.37
C GLY A 67 10.75 -14.06 -8.66
N ASN A 68 10.50 -15.15 -9.39
CA ASN A 68 9.68 -15.16 -10.60
C ASN A 68 8.24 -15.61 -10.34
N GLU A 69 7.88 -15.96 -9.10
CA GLU A 69 6.55 -16.43 -8.74
C GLU A 69 5.65 -15.27 -8.29
N ALA A 70 4.47 -15.13 -8.89
CA ALA A 70 3.47 -14.20 -8.42
C ALA A 70 2.75 -14.78 -7.19
N VAL A 71 2.97 -14.17 -6.03
CA VAL A 71 2.45 -14.66 -4.75
C VAL A 71 1.30 -13.81 -4.21
N ASN A 72 1.13 -12.60 -4.73
CA ASN A 72 0.02 -11.75 -4.34
C ASN A 72 -0.55 -10.99 -5.54
N VAL A 73 -1.87 -11.05 -5.73
CA VAL A 73 -2.57 -10.48 -6.89
C VAL A 73 -3.85 -9.83 -6.38
N HIS A 74 -3.90 -8.50 -6.43
CA HIS A 74 -5.05 -7.75 -5.98
C HIS A 74 -5.34 -6.59 -6.94
N PRO A 75 -6.62 -6.33 -7.28
CA PRO A 75 -6.99 -5.08 -7.92
C PRO A 75 -6.54 -3.88 -7.08
N GLU A 76 -6.33 -2.74 -7.70
CA GLU A 76 -6.18 -1.49 -6.95
C GLU A 76 -7.49 -1.08 -6.30
N PHE A 77 -7.39 -0.36 -5.17
CA PHE A 77 -8.52 -0.05 -4.29
C PHE A 77 -9.70 0.57 -5.05
N GLU A 78 -9.39 1.49 -5.96
CA GLU A 78 -10.36 2.22 -6.80
C GLU A 78 -11.18 1.28 -7.70
N HIS A 79 -10.63 0.14 -8.10
CA HIS A 79 -11.30 -0.85 -8.94
C HIS A 79 -12.01 -1.95 -8.16
N TYR A 80 -11.98 -1.94 -6.81
CA TYR A 80 -12.73 -2.94 -6.05
C TYR A 80 -14.22 -2.87 -6.36
N GLY A 81 -14.80 -1.68 -6.54
CA GLY A 81 -16.21 -1.49 -6.90
C GLY A 81 -16.62 -2.22 -8.19
N ILE A 82 -15.74 -2.24 -9.18
CA ILE A 82 -15.89 -2.99 -10.45
C ILE A 82 -15.72 -4.50 -10.20
N THR A 83 -14.89 -4.84 -9.21
CA THR A 83 -14.48 -6.20 -8.87
C THR A 83 -15.43 -6.92 -7.87
N VAL A 84 -16.39 -6.24 -7.22
CA VAL A 84 -17.19 -6.83 -6.11
C VAL A 84 -18.14 -7.95 -6.55
N LYS A 85 -18.28 -8.24 -7.85
CA LYS A 85 -19.09 -9.39 -8.34
C LYS A 85 -18.19 -10.61 -8.64
N ASN A 86 -17.92 -11.42 -7.61
CA ASN A 86 -17.38 -12.79 -7.69
C ASN A 86 -16.00 -12.99 -8.37
N ILE A 87 -14.90 -12.52 -7.76
CA ILE A 87 -13.58 -12.49 -8.42
C ILE A 87 -12.44 -12.91 -7.50
N LYS A 88 -12.37 -14.20 -7.22
CA LYS A 88 -11.05 -14.85 -7.10
C LYS A 88 -10.69 -15.64 -8.37
N GLY A 89 -11.63 -15.87 -9.29
CA GLY A 89 -11.40 -16.69 -10.50
C GLY A 89 -10.97 -15.90 -11.73
N SER A 90 -11.74 -14.87 -12.14
CA SER A 90 -11.54 -14.21 -13.45
C SER A 90 -10.25 -13.38 -13.53
N VAL A 91 -9.99 -12.55 -12.52
CA VAL A 91 -8.74 -11.76 -12.45
C VAL A 91 -7.52 -12.65 -12.30
N ASN A 92 -7.59 -13.70 -11.47
CA ASN A 92 -6.47 -14.64 -11.35
C ASN A 92 -6.22 -15.42 -12.65
N ASN A 93 -7.24 -15.74 -13.43
CA ASN A 93 -7.08 -16.40 -14.73
C ASN A 93 -6.45 -15.46 -15.77
N GLU A 94 -6.87 -14.20 -15.86
CA GLU A 94 -6.26 -13.24 -16.78
C GLU A 94 -4.83 -12.87 -16.38
N VAL A 95 -4.59 -12.67 -15.09
CA VAL A 95 -3.23 -12.47 -14.56
C VAL A 95 -2.37 -13.70 -14.81
N SER A 96 -2.90 -14.93 -14.62
CA SER A 96 -2.15 -16.16 -14.93
C SER A 96 -1.83 -16.31 -16.41
N ARG A 97 -2.70 -15.83 -17.32
CA ARG A 97 -2.39 -15.79 -18.76
C ARG A 97 -1.28 -14.78 -19.06
N PHE A 98 -1.35 -13.60 -18.44
CA PHE A 98 -0.32 -12.57 -18.59
C PHE A 98 1.05 -13.02 -18.05
N LEU A 99 1.07 -13.75 -16.94
CA LEU A 99 2.30 -14.24 -16.30
C LEU A 99 2.94 -15.46 -17.00
N LYS A 100 2.19 -16.13 -17.89
CA LYS A 100 2.67 -17.31 -18.65
C LYS A 100 3.08 -16.97 -20.09
N ALA A 101 2.92 -15.73 -20.53
CA ALA A 101 3.35 -15.22 -21.83
C ALA A 101 4.75 -14.61 -21.73
#